data_AF-A0A2W5KAU5-F1
#
_entry.id   AF-A0A2W5KAU5-F1
#
_cell.length_a   1.000
_cell.length_b   1.000
_cell.length_c   1.000
_cell.angle_alpha   90.00
_cell.angle_beta   90.00
_cell.angle_gamma   90.00
#
_symmetry.space_group_name_H-M   'P 1'
#
loop_
_entity.id
_entity.type
_entity.pdbx_description
1 polymer ?
#
loop_
_entity_poly.entity_id
_entity_poly.type
_entity_poly.pdbx_seq_one_letter_code
_entity_poly.pdbx_strand_id
1 'polypeptide(L)'
;MARFLAILSDTQSDRPSDALVLAHMRHLRTQAALGHLILCGPFTDDDGAMQVLEVADAAAAQRLVEADPFVREGYDRRYVLHAFIDANEANDWLIGSVYTSADRLASDPEAATVDSSAG
;
A
#
# COMPACT_ATOMS: atom_id res chain seq x y z
N MET A 1 -0.96 13.46 10.46
CA MET A 1 -1.38 12.63 9.31
C MET A 1 -0.96 11.19 9.59
N ALA A 2 -1.73 10.22 9.12
CA ALA A 2 -1.46 8.80 9.23
C ALA A 2 -1.21 8.21 7.83
N ARG A 3 -0.45 7.11 7.78
CA ARG A 3 -0.12 6.45 6.52
C ARG A 3 -0.87 5.15 6.34
N PHE A 4 -1.31 4.94 5.11
CA PHE A 4 -2.09 3.79 4.72
C PHE A 4 -1.51 3.15 3.47
N LEU A 5 -1.44 1.82 3.47
CA LEU A 5 -1.15 1.00 2.30
C LEU A 5 -2.47 0.43 1.80
N ALA A 6 -2.84 0.78 0.58
CA ALA A 6 -3.88 0.11 -0.17
C ALA A 6 -3.24 -0.91 -1.11
N ILE A 7 -3.65 -2.17 -1.01
CA ILE A 7 -3.27 -3.24 -1.93
C ILE A 7 -4.50 -3.56 -2.77
N LEU A 8 -4.41 -3.32 -4.08
CA LEU A 8 -5.46 -3.53 -5.07
C LEU A 8 -5.27 -4.89 -5.73
N SER A 9 -6.35 -5.61 -5.97
CA SER A 9 -6.33 -6.94 -6.57
C SER A 9 -7.63 -7.26 -7.31
N ASP A 10 -7.70 -8.46 -7.93
CA ASP A 10 -8.83 -8.86 -8.79
C ASP A 10 -9.02 -7.85 -9.94
N THR A 11 -7.89 -7.49 -10.56
CA THR A 11 -7.82 -6.56 -11.70
C THR A 11 -8.36 -7.23 -12.96
N GLN A 12 -9.16 -6.50 -13.74
CA GLN A 12 -9.70 -7.02 -14.99
C GLN A 12 -8.57 -7.34 -15.98
N SER A 13 -8.65 -8.53 -16.59
CA SER A 13 -7.66 -9.01 -17.56
C SER A 13 -7.71 -8.28 -18.91
N ASP A 14 -8.87 -7.68 -19.24
CA ASP A 14 -9.02 -6.90 -20.46
C ASP A 14 -8.30 -5.55 -20.34
N ARG A 15 -7.77 -5.07 -21.46
CA ARG A 15 -7.12 -3.76 -21.49
C ARG A 15 -8.15 -2.65 -21.18
N PRO A 16 -7.88 -1.75 -20.23
CA PRO A 16 -8.77 -0.63 -19.95
C PRO A 16 -8.81 0.34 -21.12
N SER A 17 -9.94 1.04 -21.29
CA SER A 17 -10.04 2.07 -22.33
C SER A 17 -9.06 3.22 -22.07
N ASP A 18 -8.59 3.87 -23.13
CA ASP A 18 -7.68 5.02 -23.01
C ASP A 18 -8.28 6.15 -22.16
N ALA A 19 -9.61 6.32 -22.20
CA ALA A 19 -10.32 7.29 -21.38
C ALA A 19 -10.24 6.95 -19.88
N LEU A 20 -10.39 5.67 -19.52
CA LEU A 20 -10.28 5.20 -18.15
C LEU A 20 -8.85 5.36 -17.63
N VAL A 21 -7.86 4.96 -18.44
CA VAL A 21 -6.43 5.15 -18.12
C VAL A 21 -6.11 6.63 -17.87
N LEU A 22 -6.56 7.52 -18.75
CA LEU A 22 -6.31 8.96 -18.60
C LEU A 22 -6.99 9.53 -17.34
N ALA A 23 -8.20 9.07 -17.00
CA ALA A 23 -8.88 9.46 -15.78
C ALA A 23 -8.12 9.01 -14.53
N HIS A 24 -7.67 7.75 -14.49
CA HIS A 24 -6.85 7.19 -13.41
C HIS A 24 -5.55 7.99 -13.23
N MET A 25 -4.81 8.23 -14.32
CA MET A 25 -3.59 9.03 -14.29
C MET A 25 -3.81 10.46 -13.77
N ARG A 26 -4.93 11.11 -14.14
CA ARG A 26 -5.29 12.44 -13.62
C ARG A 26 -5.60 12.42 -12.14
N HIS A 27 -6.29 11.38 -11.66
CA HIS A 27 -6.56 11.18 -10.24
C HIS A 27 -5.25 11.07 -9.45
N LEU A 28 -4.36 10.14 -9.84
CA LEU A 28 -3.08 9.93 -9.17
C LEU A 28 -2.22 11.20 -9.12
N ARG A 29 -2.10 11.92 -10.26
CA ARG A 29 -1.36 13.20 -10.32
C ARG A 29 -1.94 14.25 -9.39
N THR A 30 -3.26 14.33 -9.28
CA THR A 30 -3.94 15.27 -8.38
C THR A 30 -3.64 14.92 -6.93
N GLN A 31 -3.76 13.65 -6.54
CA GLN A 31 -3.49 13.24 -5.16
C GLN A 31 -2.01 13.38 -4.78
N ALA A 32 -1.10 13.12 -5.71
CA ALA A 32 0.34 13.38 -5.51
C ALA A 32 0.61 14.88 -5.31
N ALA A 33 0.02 15.75 -6.12
CA ALA A 33 0.16 17.20 -5.99
C ALA A 33 -0.42 17.75 -4.68
N LEU A 34 -1.45 17.10 -4.13
CA LEU A 34 -2.03 17.42 -2.81
C LEU A 34 -1.25 16.83 -1.63
N GLY A 35 -0.22 15.99 -1.89
CA GLY A 35 0.53 15.29 -0.86
C GLY A 35 -0.20 14.09 -0.24
N HIS A 36 -1.35 13.70 -0.79
CA HIS A 36 -2.12 12.54 -0.29
C HIS A 36 -1.57 11.21 -0.79
N LEU A 37 -0.89 11.20 -1.94
CA LEU A 37 -0.30 10.00 -2.54
C LEU A 37 1.23 10.09 -2.48
N ILE A 38 1.86 9.18 -1.75
CA ILE A 38 3.31 9.12 -1.55
C ILE A 38 3.98 8.25 -2.62
N LEU A 39 3.39 7.09 -2.91
CA LEU A 39 3.90 6.11 -3.86
C LEU A 39 2.73 5.31 -4.43
N CYS A 40 2.82 4.90 -5.69
CA CYS A 40 1.93 3.89 -6.26
C CYS A 40 2.62 3.11 -7.38
N GLY A 41 2.10 1.93 -7.68
CA GLY A 41 2.49 1.18 -8.87
C GLY A 41 1.92 -0.24 -8.87
N PRO A 42 1.88 -0.88 -10.05
CA PRO A 42 1.60 -2.29 -10.15
C PRO A 42 2.72 -3.12 -9.52
N PHE A 43 2.40 -4.32 -9.07
CA PHE A 43 3.41 -5.31 -8.73
C PHE A 43 4.02 -5.91 -10.01
N THR A 44 5.27 -6.35 -9.93
CA THR A 44 6.03 -6.84 -11.09
C THR A 44 5.66 -8.26 -11.53
N ASP A 45 4.89 -8.96 -10.71
CA ASP A 45 4.33 -10.29 -10.98
C ASP A 45 2.90 -10.21 -11.57
N ASP A 46 2.45 -9.00 -11.92
CA ASP A 46 1.14 -8.69 -12.49
C ASP A 46 -0.05 -9.05 -11.57
N ASP A 47 0.17 -9.35 -10.27
CA ASP A 47 -0.90 -9.68 -9.31
C ASP A 47 -1.39 -8.46 -8.52
N GLY A 48 -1.77 -7.41 -9.27
CA GLY A 48 -2.39 -6.20 -8.72
C GLY A 48 -1.43 -5.02 -8.55
N ALA A 49 -1.78 -4.13 -7.63
CA ALA A 49 -1.09 -2.84 -7.45
C ALA A 49 -1.13 -2.36 -6.00
N MET A 50 -0.33 -1.34 -5.70
CA MET A 50 -0.37 -0.67 -4.41
C MET A 50 -0.43 0.86 -4.51
N GLN A 51 -0.96 1.46 -3.45
CA GLN A 51 -0.91 2.89 -3.19
C GLN A 51 -0.53 3.14 -1.72
N VAL A 52 0.44 4.03 -1.50
CA VAL A 52 0.81 4.53 -0.18
C VAL A 52 0.23 5.94 -0.03
N LEU A 53 -0.68 6.09 0.94
CA LEU A 53 -1.45 7.30 1.16
C LEU A 53 -1.06 7.97 2.48
N GLU A 54 -1.10 9.30 2.51
CA GLU A 54 -0.95 10.11 3.73
C GLU A 54 -2.15 11.02 3.92
N VAL A 55 -3.00 10.71 4.91
CA VAL A 55 -4.29 11.39 5.14
C VAL A 55 -4.62 11.43 6.65
N ALA A 56 -5.75 12.04 7.02
CA ALA A 56 -6.13 12.20 8.42
C ALA A 56 -6.43 10.88 9.14
N ASP A 57 -7.18 9.98 8.49
CA ASP A 57 -7.71 8.76 9.09
C ASP A 57 -8.09 7.70 8.03
N ALA A 58 -8.50 6.51 8.50
CA ALA A 58 -8.84 5.38 7.64
C ALA A 58 -10.04 5.68 6.72
N ALA A 59 -11.02 6.47 7.19
CA ALA A 59 -12.18 6.82 6.38
C ALA A 59 -11.78 7.75 5.23
N ALA A 60 -10.84 8.67 5.45
CA ALA A 60 -10.27 9.52 4.40
C ALA A 60 -9.47 8.69 3.39
N ALA A 61 -8.68 7.71 3.86
CA ALA A 61 -7.92 6.83 2.98
C ALA A 61 -8.86 5.99 2.11
N GLN A 62 -9.89 5.39 2.72
CA GLN A 62 -10.90 4.61 2.00
C GLN A 62 -11.60 5.45 0.90
N ARG A 63 -12.05 6.66 1.23
CA ARG A 63 -12.68 7.56 0.24
C ARG A 63 -11.75 7.89 -0.92
N LEU A 64 -10.45 8.00 -0.69
CA LEU A 64 -9.48 8.31 -1.73
C LEU A 64 -9.29 7.11 -2.67
N VAL A 65 -9.13 5.90 -2.12
CA VAL A 65 -9.05 4.65 -2.89
C VAL A 65 -10.32 4.44 -3.73
N GLU A 66 -11.51 4.60 -3.12
CA GLU A 66 -12.80 4.44 -3.82
C GLU A 66 -13.09 5.54 -4.86
N ALA A 67 -12.39 6.67 -4.78
CA ALA A 67 -12.47 7.74 -5.78
C ALA A 67 -11.53 7.53 -6.98
N ASP A 68 -10.63 6.56 -6.91
CA ASP A 68 -9.79 6.16 -8.05
C ASP A 68 -10.69 5.58 -9.16
N PRO A 69 -10.61 6.08 -10.41
CA PRO A 69 -11.35 5.53 -11.54
C PRO A 69 -11.17 4.02 -11.75
N PHE A 70 -10.00 3.45 -11.49
CA PHE A 70 -9.82 2.00 -11.62
C PHE A 70 -10.65 1.23 -10.58
N VAL A 71 -10.75 1.72 -9.36
CA VAL A 71 -11.58 1.11 -8.32
C VAL A 71 -13.06 1.37 -8.57
N ARG A 72 -13.44 2.63 -8.81
CA ARG A 72 -14.84 3.04 -8.98
C ARG A 72 -15.53 2.38 -10.16
N GLU A 73 -14.81 2.20 -11.28
CA GLU A 73 -15.34 1.55 -12.48
C GLU A 73 -15.16 0.02 -12.44
N GLY A 74 -14.66 -0.52 -11.33
CA GLY A 74 -14.48 -1.96 -11.12
C GLY A 74 -13.40 -2.59 -11.99
N TYR A 75 -12.41 -1.80 -12.44
CA TYR A 75 -11.20 -2.33 -13.06
C TYR A 75 -10.35 -3.07 -12.02
N ASP A 76 -10.11 -2.46 -10.86
CA ASP A 76 -9.59 -3.11 -9.66
C ASP A 76 -10.77 -3.42 -8.72
N ARG A 77 -11.14 -4.69 -8.61
CA ARG A 77 -12.41 -5.07 -7.96
C ARG A 77 -12.31 -5.24 -6.46
N ARG A 78 -11.11 -5.40 -5.93
CA ARG A 78 -10.85 -5.59 -4.51
C ARG A 78 -9.70 -4.72 -4.07
N TYR A 79 -9.76 -4.31 -2.82
CA TYR A 79 -8.60 -3.75 -2.15
C TYR A 79 -8.60 -4.14 -0.67
N VAL A 80 -7.41 -4.15 -0.07
CA VAL A 80 -7.22 -4.19 1.38
C VAL A 80 -6.51 -2.92 1.80
N LEU A 81 -6.94 -2.34 2.93
CA LEU A 81 -6.38 -1.11 3.46
C LEU A 81 -5.76 -1.36 4.83
N HIS A 82 -4.47 -1.05 4.96
CA HIS A 82 -3.73 -1.17 6.21
C HIS A 82 -3.20 0.19 6.66
N ALA A 83 -3.49 0.58 7.90
CA ALA A 83 -2.68 1.61 8.55
C ALA A 83 -1.31 1.02 8.87
N PHE A 84 -0.24 1.77 8.62
CA PHE A 84 1.10 1.33 8.95
C PHE A 84 1.94 2.46 9.54
N ILE A 85 3.00 2.06 10.25
CA ILE A 85 4.00 2.96 10.78
C ILE A 85 5.16 2.99 9.79
N ASP A 86 5.52 4.18 9.31
CA ASP A 86 6.70 4.36 8.46
C ASP A 86 7.97 4.35 9.32
N ALA A 87 8.52 3.16 9.52
CA ALA A 87 9.82 2.97 10.13
C ALA A 87 10.91 3.22 9.08
N ASN A 88 11.79 4.19 9.33
CA ASN A 88 12.85 4.58 8.40
C ASN A 88 14.10 5.08 9.15
N GLU A 89 15.18 5.36 8.41
CA GLU A 89 16.46 5.83 8.95
C GLU A 89 16.38 7.16 9.72
N ALA A 90 15.31 7.95 9.54
CA ALA A 90 15.16 9.22 10.23
C ALA A 90 14.54 9.07 11.63
N ASN A 91 13.95 7.91 11.96
CA ASN A 91 13.24 7.71 13.23
C ASN A 91 13.67 6.49 14.03
N ASP A 92 14.50 5.60 13.48
CA ASP A 92 15.01 4.41 14.16
C ASP A 92 13.93 3.61 14.90
N TRP A 93 12.69 3.59 14.34
CA TRP A 93 11.49 3.16 15.08
C TRP A 93 11.64 1.78 15.73
N LEU A 94 12.40 0.89 15.09
CA LEU A 94 12.67 -0.45 15.59
C LEU A 94 13.33 -0.44 16.98
N ILE A 95 14.32 0.43 17.25
CA ILE A 95 15.10 0.42 18.49
C ILE A 95 14.22 0.59 19.74
N GLY A 96 13.16 1.39 19.64
CA GLY A 96 12.20 1.61 20.73
C GLY A 96 11.00 0.66 20.73
N SER A 97 10.89 -0.22 19.73
CA SER A 97 9.72 -1.10 19.56
C SER A 97 9.87 -2.43 20.31
N VAL A 98 8.74 -3.10 20.57
CA VAL A 98 8.70 -4.44 21.17
C VAL A 98 9.39 -5.54 20.34
N TYR A 99 9.84 -5.22 19.12
CA TYR A 99 10.64 -6.11 18.28
C TYR A 99 12.11 -6.19 18.69
N THR A 100 12.60 -5.26 19.53
CA THR A 100 14.00 -5.18 19.97
C THR A 100 14.17 -5.57 21.45
N SER A 101 13.08 -5.82 22.18
CA SER A 101 13.11 -6.44 23.51
C SER A 101 13.34 -7.96 23.40
N ALA A 102 14.31 -8.46 24.17
CA ALA A 102 14.73 -9.86 24.23
C ALA A 102 13.63 -10.89 24.57
N ASP A 103 12.42 -10.46 24.89
CA ASP A 103 11.29 -11.32 25.26
C ASP A 103 10.70 -12.13 24.10
N ARG A 104 11.02 -11.81 22.84
CA ARG A 104 10.46 -12.56 21.69
C ARG A 104 11.15 -13.91 21.44
N LEU A 105 12.41 -14.11 21.85
CA LEU A 105 13.08 -15.43 21.72
C LEU A 105 12.48 -16.51 22.63
N ALA A 106 11.68 -16.13 23.63
CA ALA A 106 11.11 -17.07 24.59
C ALA A 106 9.69 -17.55 24.23
N SER A 107 9.04 -17.02 23.18
CA SER A 107 7.59 -17.22 22.98
C SER A 107 7.15 -17.71 21.60
N ASP A 108 8.06 -18.04 20.68
CA ASP A 108 7.64 -18.57 19.37
C ASP A 108 8.65 -19.56 18.76
N PRO A 109 8.43 -20.88 18.86
CA PRO A 109 9.34 -21.89 18.29
C PRO A 109 9.21 -22.07 16.76
N GLU A 110 8.32 -21.34 16.07
CA GLU A 110 8.02 -21.58 14.65
C GLU A 110 8.42 -20.43 13.69
N ALA A 111 9.03 -19.35 14.17
CA ALA A 111 9.49 -18.24 13.31
C ALA A 111 10.87 -18.48 12.65
N ALA A 112 11.17 -19.74 12.31
CA ALA A 112 12.36 -20.12 11.56
C ALA A 112 11.95 -20.62 10.18
N THR A 113 12.17 -19.77 9.16
CA THR A 113 12.33 -19.97 7.70
C THR A 113 11.58 -18.84 6.97
N VAL A 114 12.20 -18.02 6.13
CA VAL A 114 13.05 -18.36 4.99
C VAL A 114 14.25 -17.40 4.89
N ASP A 115 15.44 -17.99 4.82
CA ASP A 115 16.67 -17.37 4.33
C ASP A 115 16.65 -17.42 2.79
N SER A 116 16.82 -16.26 2.15
CA SER A 116 17.23 -16.22 0.74
C SER A 116 18.34 -15.18 0.53
N SER A 117 19.48 -15.44 1.16
CA SER A 117 20.77 -14.95 0.67
C SER A 117 21.79 -16.08 0.56
N ALA A 118 21.87 -16.67 -0.64
CA ALA A 118 23.11 -17.18 -1.25
C ALA A 118 22.77 -17.41 -2.75
N GLY A 119 23.50 -16.88 -3.72
CA GLY A 119 24.96 -16.98 -3.85
C GLY A 119 25.26 -18.20 -4.71
#